data_AF-A0A944KYS4-F1
#
_entry.id   AF-A0A944KYS4-F1
#
_cell.length_a   1.000
_cell.length_b   1.000
_cell.length_c   1.000
_cell.angle_alpha   90.00
_cell.angle_beta   90.00
_cell.angle_gamma   90.00
#
_symmetry.space_group_name_H-M   'P 1'
#
loop_
_entity.id
_entity.type
_entity.pdbx_description
1 polymer ?
#
loop_
_entity_poly.entity_id
_entity_poly.type
_entity_poly.pdbx_seq_one_letter_code
_entity_poly.pdbx_strand_id
1 'polypeptide(L)'
;MTAADAQRRIRRSPLLFTAPLVLVSVFVAMLVWEVVRSNVSRETQQDWPWQLELLDTQTLGSLIAVGAGVGFARAQYARTARPMLGWRAGWLTGEFAPDVRAWDVGVFNSGQHNAVIEEVAYQVKYRERDSSPRPGVPWTDYIGLVDALDEAGLKLARDYRCEILGAGFPMIGSGSYETVRAGAFTERFVREVDAVYMRVRVTDAVGDSHERVMNLLKGAMLELESS
;
A
#
# COMPACT_ATOMS: atom_id res chain seq x y z
N MET A 1 8.89 15.74 11.16
CA MET A 1 8.21 14.70 10.35
C MET A 1 6.79 15.18 10.08
N THR A 2 6.52 15.81 8.93
CA THR A 2 5.15 16.12 8.53
C THR A 2 4.42 14.82 8.18
N ALA A 3 3.15 14.69 8.55
CA ALA A 3 2.34 13.47 8.51
C ALA A 3 2.11 12.83 7.11
N ALA A 4 2.78 13.34 6.07
CA ALA A 4 2.54 12.98 4.67
C ALA A 4 3.41 11.82 4.13
N ASP A 5 4.45 11.38 4.86
CA ASP A 5 5.44 10.40 4.37
C ASP A 5 5.34 9.05 5.10
N ALA A 6 4.10 8.62 5.38
CA ALA A 6 3.81 7.41 6.15
C ALA A 6 3.17 6.34 5.25
N GLN A 7 3.75 5.14 5.24
CA GLN A 7 3.12 3.98 4.63
C GLN A 7 2.04 3.42 5.56
N ARG A 8 0.82 3.29 5.05
CA ARG A 8 -0.33 2.78 5.80
C ARG A 8 -0.88 1.51 5.14
N ARG A 9 -1.31 0.55 5.96
CA ARG A 9 -2.12 -0.59 5.48
C ARG A 9 -3.57 -0.14 5.39
N ILE A 10 -4.19 -0.28 4.23
CA ILE A 10 -5.56 0.21 3.99
C ILE A 10 -6.58 -0.91 4.15
N ARG A 11 -6.28 -2.09 3.63
CA ARG A 11 -7.25 -3.20 3.61
C ARG A 11 -6.55 -4.53 3.83
N ARG A 12 -7.19 -5.40 4.60
CA ARG A 12 -6.81 -6.82 4.67
C ARG A 12 -7.62 -7.60 3.65
N SER A 13 -7.03 -8.60 3.01
CA SER A 13 -7.78 -9.50 2.12
C SER A 13 -8.94 -10.16 2.89
N PRO A 14 -10.21 -9.90 2.50
CA PRO A 14 -11.35 -10.44 3.24
C PRO A 14 -11.40 -11.96 3.17
N LEU A 15 -11.05 -12.55 2.02
CA LEU A 15 -11.11 -13.99 1.80
C LEU A 15 -9.99 -14.73 2.57
N LEU A 16 -8.79 -14.17 2.58
CA LEU A 16 -7.62 -14.81 3.21
C LEU A 16 -7.48 -14.51 4.71
N PHE A 17 -8.19 -13.52 5.23
CA PHE A 17 -8.17 -13.19 6.66
C PHE A 17 -9.48 -13.51 7.38
N THR A 18 -10.61 -13.10 6.79
CA THR A 18 -11.91 -13.17 7.48
C THR A 18 -12.46 -14.59 7.47
N ALA A 19 -12.33 -15.32 6.36
CA ALA A 19 -12.90 -16.67 6.27
C ALA A 19 -12.29 -17.65 7.29
N PRO A 20 -10.96 -17.74 7.49
CA PRO A 20 -10.39 -18.60 8.53
C PRO A 20 -10.82 -18.18 9.95
N LEU A 21 -10.91 -16.88 10.21
CA LEU A 21 -11.31 -16.37 11.53
C LEU A 21 -12.78 -16.69 11.83
N VAL A 22 -13.66 -16.51 10.84
CA VAL A 22 -15.08 -16.87 10.96
C VAL A 22 -15.22 -18.37 11.15
N LEU A 23 -14.49 -19.18 10.40
CA LEU A 23 -14.53 -20.63 10.52
C LEU A 23 -14.11 -21.10 11.92
N VAL A 24 -13.01 -20.57 12.46
CA VAL A 24 -12.57 -20.85 13.84
C VAL A 24 -13.63 -20.40 14.85
N SER A 25 -14.22 -19.23 14.65
CA SER A 25 -15.27 -18.71 15.56
C SER A 25 -16.51 -19.61 15.56
N VAL A 26 -16.92 -20.11 14.39
CA VAL A 26 -18.00 -21.09 14.24
C VAL A 26 -17.66 -22.39 14.97
N PHE A 27 -16.45 -22.93 14.79
CA PHE A 27 -16.05 -24.15 15.49
C PHE A 27 -15.99 -23.98 17.01
N VAL A 28 -15.54 -22.83 17.51
CA VAL A 28 -15.57 -22.51 18.94
C VAL A 28 -17.00 -22.44 19.46
N ALA A 29 -17.92 -21.82 18.72
CA ALA A 29 -19.33 -21.78 19.10
C ALA A 29 -19.96 -23.18 19.15
N MET A 30 -19.64 -24.04 18.17
CA MET A 30 -20.08 -25.44 18.15
C MET A 30 -19.49 -26.23 19.34
N LEU A 31 -18.22 -25.99 19.69
CA LEU A 31 -17.59 -26.62 20.85
C LEU A 31 -18.25 -26.19 22.16
N VAL A 32 -18.52 -24.90 22.34
CA VAL A 32 -19.24 -24.38 23.52
C VAL A 32 -20.63 -25.01 23.61
N TRP A 33 -21.34 -25.12 22.49
CA TRP A 33 -22.63 -25.80 22.42
C TRP A 33 -22.54 -27.25 22.92
N GLU A 34 -21.62 -28.05 22.38
CA GLU A 34 -21.47 -29.47 22.77
C GLU A 34 -21.02 -29.63 24.23
N VAL A 35 -20.17 -28.73 24.73
CA VAL A 35 -19.79 -28.70 26.15
C VAL A 35 -21.00 -28.39 27.03
N VAL A 36 -21.81 -27.38 26.70
CA VAL A 36 -23.00 -27.07 27.48
C VAL A 36 -23.98 -28.24 27.43
N ARG A 37 -24.29 -28.75 26.23
CA ARG A 37 -25.19 -29.88 26.00
C ARG A 37 -24.79 -31.12 26.80
N SER A 38 -23.51 -31.50 26.78
CA SER A 38 -23.00 -32.67 27.51
C SER A 38 -23.06 -32.53 29.03
N ASN A 39 -23.18 -31.31 29.55
CA ASN A 39 -23.32 -31.02 30.98
C ASN A 39 -24.79 -30.85 31.44
N VAL A 40 -25.76 -30.83 30.53
CA VAL A 40 -27.19 -30.78 30.87
C VAL A 40 -27.66 -32.17 31.38
N SER A 41 -28.64 -32.17 32.28
CA SER A 41 -29.32 -33.39 32.76
C SER A 41 -29.85 -34.26 31.61
N ARG A 42 -29.78 -35.59 31.78
CA ARG A 42 -30.20 -36.57 30.75
C ARG A 42 -31.66 -36.44 30.33
N GLU A 43 -32.54 -36.02 31.23
CA GLU A 43 -33.96 -35.77 30.91
C GLU A 43 -34.09 -34.59 29.92
N THR A 44 -33.40 -33.49 30.20
CA THR A 44 -33.44 -32.26 29.39
C THR A 44 -32.68 -32.41 28.06
N GLN A 45 -31.72 -33.35 27.96
CA GLN A 45 -31.04 -33.67 26.70
C GLN A 45 -31.99 -34.26 25.64
N GLN A 46 -33.12 -34.83 26.04
CA GLN A 46 -34.12 -35.38 25.11
C GLN A 46 -35.01 -34.29 24.50
N ASP A 47 -35.04 -33.10 25.11
CA ASP A 47 -35.82 -31.98 24.64
C ASP A 47 -35.05 -31.17 23.60
N TRP A 48 -35.80 -30.58 22.65
CA TRP A 48 -35.25 -29.56 21.78
C TRP A 48 -34.81 -28.34 22.61
N PRO A 49 -33.64 -27.71 22.36
CA PRO A 49 -32.68 -27.98 21.28
C PRO A 49 -31.54 -28.98 21.59
N TRP A 50 -31.50 -29.55 22.80
CA TRP A 50 -30.38 -30.35 23.32
C TRP A 50 -30.23 -31.73 22.68
N GLN A 51 -31.21 -32.17 21.90
CA GLN A 51 -31.10 -33.42 21.13
C GLN A 51 -30.13 -33.30 19.93
N LEU A 52 -29.83 -32.08 19.45
CA LEU A 52 -28.96 -31.83 18.30
C LEU A 52 -27.48 -32.14 18.63
N GLU A 53 -26.93 -33.14 17.95
CA GLU A 53 -25.49 -33.42 17.90
C GLU A 53 -24.89 -32.84 16.62
N LEU A 54 -23.94 -31.95 16.81
CA LEU A 54 -23.26 -31.29 15.69
C LEU A 54 -22.05 -32.10 15.24
N LEU A 55 -21.06 -32.23 16.13
CA LEU A 55 -19.78 -32.91 15.91
C LEU A 55 -19.23 -33.36 17.27
N ASP A 56 -18.47 -34.45 17.28
CA ASP A 56 -17.80 -34.87 18.52
C ASP A 56 -16.72 -33.87 18.95
N THR A 57 -16.51 -33.79 20.27
CA THR A 57 -15.62 -32.83 20.91
C THR A 57 -14.17 -32.96 20.44
N GLN A 58 -13.72 -34.17 20.09
CA GLN A 58 -12.36 -34.45 19.62
C GLN A 58 -12.16 -33.94 18.20
N THR A 59 -13.14 -34.13 17.31
CA THR A 59 -13.12 -33.57 15.95
C THR A 59 -13.19 -32.05 15.99
N LEU A 60 -14.06 -31.44 16.81
CA LEU A 60 -14.11 -29.98 16.97
C LEU A 60 -12.79 -29.41 17.49
N GLY A 61 -12.18 -30.04 18.50
CA GLY A 61 -10.86 -29.65 19.01
C GLY A 61 -9.79 -29.67 17.92
N SER A 62 -9.78 -30.72 17.10
CA SER A 62 -8.84 -30.87 15.97
C SER A 62 -9.05 -29.78 14.90
N LEU A 63 -10.29 -29.49 14.54
CA LEU A 63 -10.63 -28.44 13.57
C LEU A 63 -10.27 -27.04 14.06
N ILE A 64 -10.50 -26.74 15.33
CA ILE A 64 -10.07 -25.48 15.95
C ILE A 64 -8.55 -25.36 15.92
N ALA A 65 -7.82 -26.41 16.30
CA ALA A 65 -6.36 -26.41 16.30
C ALA A 65 -5.79 -26.15 14.89
N VAL A 66 -6.32 -26.83 13.86
CA VAL A 66 -5.93 -26.62 12.46
C VAL A 66 -6.26 -25.20 12.02
N GLY A 67 -7.49 -24.73 12.24
CA GLY A 67 -7.92 -23.38 11.84
C GLY A 67 -7.10 -22.28 12.51
N ALA A 68 -6.81 -22.41 13.81
CA ALA A 68 -5.94 -21.51 14.55
C ALA A 68 -4.51 -21.54 13.99
N GLY A 69 -3.96 -22.73 13.72
CA GLY A 69 -2.64 -22.90 13.11
C GLY A 69 -2.51 -22.20 11.75
N VAL A 70 -3.51 -22.37 10.88
CA VAL A 70 -3.59 -21.67 9.58
C VAL A 70 -3.64 -20.15 9.78
N GLY A 71 -4.45 -19.68 10.73
CA GLY A 71 -4.52 -18.26 11.08
C GLY A 71 -3.18 -17.67 11.54
N PHE A 72 -2.47 -18.37 12.42
CA PHE A 72 -1.13 -17.98 12.87
C PHE A 72 -0.11 -17.98 11.74
N ALA A 73 -0.09 -19.03 10.91
CA ALA A 73 0.81 -19.11 9.74
C ALA A 73 0.58 -17.92 8.79
N ARG A 74 -0.67 -17.60 8.48
CA ARG A 74 -1.03 -16.43 7.66
C ARG A 74 -0.61 -15.11 8.29
N ALA A 75 -0.75 -14.96 9.61
CA ALA A 75 -0.32 -13.76 10.32
C ALA A 75 1.20 -13.57 10.27
N GLN A 76 1.97 -14.65 10.43
CA GLN A 76 3.44 -14.62 10.28
C GLN A 76 3.84 -14.29 8.85
N TYR A 77 3.23 -14.96 7.86
CA TYR A 77 3.53 -14.70 6.45
C TYR A 77 3.18 -13.28 6.02
N ALA A 78 2.03 -12.74 6.45
CA ALA A 78 1.64 -11.35 6.18
C ALA A 78 2.57 -10.31 6.83
N ARG A 79 3.34 -10.70 7.86
CA ARG A 79 4.35 -9.82 8.47
C ARG A 79 5.62 -9.77 7.64
N THR A 80 6.05 -10.90 7.07
CA THR A 80 7.26 -11.00 6.25
C THR A 80 7.02 -10.52 4.81
N ALA A 81 5.81 -10.73 4.27
CA ALA A 81 5.41 -10.30 2.94
C ALA A 81 5.03 -8.82 2.83
N ARG A 82 5.08 -8.06 3.94
CA ARG A 82 4.71 -6.65 3.94
C ARG A 82 5.66 -5.86 3.03
N PRO A 83 5.15 -5.12 2.04
CA PRO A 83 5.98 -4.27 1.20
C PRO A 83 6.57 -3.14 2.03
N MET A 84 7.75 -2.68 1.65
CA MET A 84 8.40 -1.51 2.24
C MET A 84 8.67 -0.53 1.11
N LEU A 85 7.68 0.32 0.84
CA LEU A 85 7.76 1.27 -0.26
C LEU A 85 8.66 2.43 0.16
N GLY A 86 9.67 2.70 -0.66
CA GLY A 86 10.61 3.79 -0.50
C GLY A 86 10.81 4.53 -1.81
N TRP A 87 11.53 5.64 -1.71
CA TRP A 87 11.93 6.42 -2.87
C TRP A 87 13.36 6.95 -2.67
N ARG A 88 14.03 7.22 -3.78
CA ARG A 88 15.32 7.90 -3.84
C ARG A 88 15.26 8.96 -4.91
N ALA A 89 16.07 9.98 -4.74
CA ALA A 89 16.22 11.00 -5.75
C ALA A 89 17.61 11.62 -5.69
N GLY A 90 17.98 12.30 -6.76
CA GLY A 90 19.20 13.10 -6.85
C GLY A 90 19.24 13.89 -8.15
N TRP A 91 20.12 14.90 -8.21
CA TRP A 91 20.35 15.66 -9.43
C TRP A 91 21.23 14.86 -10.42
N LEU A 92 20.74 14.67 -11.64
CA LEU A 92 21.46 14.08 -12.76
C LEU A 92 21.50 15.07 -13.93
N THR A 93 22.58 15.05 -14.72
CA THR A 93 22.71 15.85 -15.95
C THR A 93 22.54 14.96 -17.17
N GLY A 94 22.05 15.51 -18.29
CA GLY A 94 21.99 14.79 -19.56
C GLY A 94 20.68 14.05 -19.81
N GLU A 95 19.75 14.05 -18.85
CA GLU A 95 18.46 13.39 -19.00
C GLU A 95 17.64 14.05 -20.11
N PHE A 96 17.50 15.38 -20.08
CA PHE A 96 16.71 16.16 -21.06
C PHE A 96 17.55 16.76 -22.19
N ALA A 97 18.73 17.29 -21.85
CA ALA A 97 19.73 17.81 -22.77
C ALA A 97 21.11 17.70 -22.08
N PRO A 98 22.23 17.72 -22.83
CA PRO A 98 23.58 17.43 -22.30
C PRO A 98 24.01 18.28 -21.10
N ASP A 99 23.52 19.51 -20.98
CA ASP A 99 23.84 20.49 -19.95
C ASP A 99 22.69 20.77 -18.97
N VAL A 100 21.54 20.11 -19.17
CA VAL A 100 20.36 20.31 -18.32
C VAL A 100 20.36 19.32 -17.17
N ARG A 101 20.39 19.85 -15.94
CA ARG A 101 20.19 19.09 -14.70
C ARG A 101 18.72 18.81 -14.45
N ALA A 102 18.43 17.60 -13.99
CA ALA A 102 17.11 17.18 -13.58
C ALA A 102 17.18 16.37 -12.27
N TRP A 103 16.22 16.62 -11.40
CA TRP A 103 15.96 15.86 -10.20
C TRP A 103 15.31 14.54 -10.60
N ASP A 104 16.10 13.48 -10.67
CA ASP A 104 15.64 12.13 -10.99
C ASP A 104 15.10 11.46 -9.73
N VAL A 105 13.94 10.84 -9.83
CA VAL A 105 13.24 10.21 -8.71
C VAL A 105 12.86 8.80 -9.08
N GLY A 106 13.26 7.86 -8.24
CA GLY A 106 12.90 6.46 -8.35
C GLY A 106 12.15 5.95 -7.12
N VAL A 107 11.20 5.05 -7.35
CA VAL A 107 10.48 4.29 -6.32
C VAL A 107 10.97 2.87 -6.25
N PHE A 108 10.94 2.27 -5.07
CA PHE A 108 11.33 0.88 -4.88
C PHE A 108 10.52 0.22 -3.77
N ASN A 109 10.53 -1.11 -3.77
CA ASN A 109 10.02 -1.94 -2.70
C ASN A 109 11.22 -2.65 -2.06
N SER A 110 11.60 -2.26 -0.84
CA SER A 110 12.63 -2.96 -0.07
C SER A 110 12.08 -4.12 0.76
N GLY A 111 10.82 -4.49 0.56
CA GLY A 111 10.26 -5.72 1.12
C GLY A 111 10.86 -6.95 0.44
N GLN A 112 10.85 -8.08 1.13
CA GLN A 112 11.41 -9.34 0.61
C GLN A 112 10.57 -9.97 -0.51
N HIS A 113 9.33 -9.53 -0.65
CA HIS A 113 8.37 -10.07 -1.60
C HIS A 113 7.91 -8.98 -2.58
N ASN A 114 7.49 -9.42 -3.76
CA ASN A 114 6.92 -8.54 -4.76
C ASN A 114 5.59 -7.95 -4.26
N ALA A 115 5.32 -6.72 -4.67
CA ALA A 115 4.02 -6.10 -4.56
C ALA A 115 3.55 -5.67 -5.95
N VAL A 116 2.25 -5.57 -6.16
CA VAL A 116 1.68 -5.20 -7.45
C VAL A 116 0.95 -3.87 -7.30
N ILE A 117 1.19 -2.93 -8.20
CA ILE A 117 0.50 -1.63 -8.17
C ILE A 117 -0.99 -1.85 -8.46
N GLU A 118 -1.85 -1.34 -7.58
CA GLU A 118 -3.30 -1.27 -7.76
C GLU A 118 -3.69 0.07 -8.41
N GLU A 119 -3.14 1.15 -7.89
CA GLU A 119 -3.51 2.52 -8.25
C GLU A 119 -2.32 3.44 -7.98
N VAL A 120 -2.10 4.39 -8.89
CA VAL A 120 -1.23 5.54 -8.66
C VAL A 120 -2.03 6.81 -8.91
N ALA A 121 -1.94 7.72 -7.95
CA ALA A 121 -2.58 9.03 -8.06
C ALA A 121 -1.60 10.14 -7.67
N TYR A 122 -1.84 11.33 -8.20
CA TYR A 122 -0.96 12.47 -8.08
C TYR A 122 -1.68 13.70 -7.54
N GLN A 123 -0.90 14.60 -6.95
CA GLN A 123 -1.35 15.92 -6.51
C GLN A 123 -0.18 16.88 -6.64
N VAL A 124 -0.40 18.06 -7.24
CA VAL A 124 0.63 19.08 -7.43
C VAL A 124 0.36 20.28 -6.54
N LYS A 125 1.42 20.88 -6.00
CA LYS A 125 1.39 22.13 -5.25
C LYS A 125 2.41 23.10 -5.85
N TYR A 126 1.96 24.29 -6.22
CA TYR A 126 2.80 25.35 -6.82
C TYR A 126 3.34 26.31 -5.77
N ARG A 127 4.46 26.97 -6.05
CA ARG A 127 5.22 27.75 -5.06
C ARG A 127 4.68 29.17 -4.80
N GLU A 128 4.14 29.85 -5.83
CA GLU A 128 3.76 31.27 -5.77
C GLU A 128 2.27 31.56 -5.98
N ARG A 129 1.46 30.53 -6.28
CA ARG A 129 -0.01 30.62 -6.25
C ARG A 129 -0.46 30.31 -4.84
N ASP A 130 -0.95 31.31 -4.10
CA ASP A 130 -1.45 31.20 -2.73
C ASP A 130 -2.23 29.90 -2.46
N SER A 131 -1.49 28.90 -1.98
CA SER A 131 -1.95 27.54 -1.72
C SER A 131 -1.12 26.97 -0.59
N SER A 132 -1.30 27.55 0.60
CA SER A 132 -1.36 26.72 1.80
C SER A 132 -2.11 25.42 1.46
N PRO A 133 -1.61 24.23 1.85
CA PRO A 133 -2.16 22.95 1.40
C PRO A 133 -3.66 22.96 1.66
N ARG A 134 -4.47 23.21 0.63
CA ARG A 134 -5.91 23.32 0.79
C ARG A 134 -6.38 21.91 1.08
N PRO A 135 -6.99 21.63 2.26
CA PRO A 135 -7.71 20.38 2.43
C PRO A 135 -8.73 20.30 1.28
N GLY A 136 -8.61 19.26 0.45
CA GLY A 136 -9.56 19.00 -0.65
C GLY A 136 -9.08 19.22 -2.08
N VAL A 137 -7.79 19.45 -2.37
CA VAL A 137 -7.33 19.27 -3.76
C VAL A 137 -7.48 17.78 -4.12
N PRO A 138 -8.26 17.45 -5.16
CA PRO A 138 -8.52 16.06 -5.51
C PRO A 138 -7.24 15.39 -6.03
N TRP A 139 -7.09 14.12 -5.67
CA TRP A 139 -6.11 13.24 -6.31
C TRP A 139 -6.52 13.02 -7.76
N THR A 140 -5.56 13.08 -8.67
CA THR A 140 -5.77 12.83 -10.10
C THR A 140 -4.92 11.66 -10.59
N ASP A 141 -5.28 11.08 -11.72
CA ASP A 141 -4.43 10.12 -12.42
C ASP A 141 -3.27 10.83 -13.17
N TYR A 142 -2.52 10.05 -13.95
CA TYR A 142 -1.42 10.57 -14.76
C TYR A 142 -1.85 11.63 -15.77
N ILE A 143 -3.03 11.47 -16.39
CA ILE A 143 -3.51 12.40 -17.40
C ILE A 143 -3.82 13.75 -16.77
N GLY A 144 -4.57 13.77 -15.67
CA GLY A 144 -4.85 15.04 -15.01
C GLY A 144 -3.63 15.68 -14.33
N LEU A 145 -2.58 14.90 -14.00
CA LEU A 145 -1.28 15.47 -13.63
C LEU A 145 -0.67 16.23 -14.80
N VAL A 146 -0.62 15.61 -15.99
CA VAL A 146 -0.07 16.22 -17.20
C VAL A 146 -0.85 17.48 -17.57
N ASP A 147 -2.18 17.43 -17.54
CA ASP A 147 -3.05 18.56 -17.85
C ASP A 147 -2.80 19.73 -16.86
N ALA A 148 -2.76 19.45 -15.55
CA ALA A 148 -2.49 20.48 -14.55
C ALA A 148 -1.12 21.15 -14.73
N LEU A 149 -0.09 20.38 -15.09
CA LEU A 149 1.24 20.90 -15.35
C LEU A 149 1.29 21.70 -16.67
N ASP A 150 0.58 21.25 -17.71
CA ASP A 150 0.51 21.94 -19.00
C ASP A 150 -0.19 23.31 -18.87
N GLU A 151 -1.29 23.36 -18.09
CA GLU A 151 -2.00 24.61 -17.74
C GLU A 151 -1.11 25.61 -16.99
N ALA A 152 -0.14 25.11 -16.22
CA ALA A 152 0.87 25.94 -15.55
C ALA A 152 2.03 26.36 -16.47
N GLY A 153 2.05 25.92 -17.73
CA GLY A 153 3.10 26.23 -18.71
C GLY A 153 4.34 25.34 -18.60
N LEU A 154 4.26 24.23 -17.86
CA LEU A 154 5.30 23.22 -17.75
C LEU A 154 5.06 22.12 -18.78
N LYS A 155 6.02 21.88 -19.67
CA LYS A 155 5.86 20.97 -20.81
C LYS A 155 6.49 19.61 -20.54
N LEU A 156 5.72 18.55 -20.82
CA LEU A 156 6.20 17.18 -20.77
C LEU A 156 7.39 16.99 -21.72
N ALA A 157 8.36 16.16 -21.33
CA ALA A 157 9.62 15.90 -22.03
C ALA A 157 10.56 17.11 -22.19
N ARG A 158 10.19 18.29 -21.69
CA ARG A 158 11.04 19.48 -21.64
C ARG A 158 11.35 19.89 -20.22
N ASP A 159 10.31 20.13 -19.42
CA ASP A 159 10.44 20.61 -18.05
C ASP A 159 10.35 19.45 -17.04
N TYR A 160 9.65 18.37 -17.40
CA TYR A 160 9.53 17.16 -16.59
C TYR A 160 9.27 15.91 -17.44
N ARG A 161 9.49 14.75 -16.83
CA ARG A 161 9.02 13.44 -17.27
C ARG A 161 8.46 12.70 -16.07
N CYS A 162 7.33 12.04 -16.25
CA CYS A 162 6.77 11.11 -15.28
C CYS A 162 6.50 9.79 -15.98
N GLU A 163 6.91 8.70 -15.36
CA GLU A 163 6.68 7.35 -15.90
C GLU A 163 5.30 6.86 -15.47
N ILE A 164 4.62 6.18 -16.40
CA ILE A 164 3.30 5.61 -16.13
C ILE A 164 3.48 4.29 -15.39
N LEU A 165 3.14 4.30 -14.10
CA LEU A 165 3.08 3.09 -13.28
C LEU A 165 1.63 2.60 -13.19
N GLY A 166 1.23 1.81 -14.18
CA GLY A 166 -0.13 1.30 -14.30
C GLY A 166 -0.48 0.20 -13.30
N ALA A 167 -1.78 -0.06 -13.16
CA ALA A 167 -2.27 -1.21 -12.41
C ALA A 167 -1.69 -2.51 -12.98
N GLY A 168 -1.29 -3.43 -12.10
CA GLY A 168 -0.62 -4.68 -12.48
C GLY A 168 0.90 -4.59 -12.59
N PHE A 169 1.48 -3.38 -12.52
CA PHE A 169 2.94 -3.23 -12.58
C PHE A 169 3.62 -3.87 -11.34
N PRO A 170 4.61 -4.75 -11.53
CA PRO A 170 5.28 -5.43 -10.42
C PRO A 170 6.35 -4.55 -9.78
N MET A 171 6.20 -4.28 -8.49
CA MET A 171 7.22 -3.73 -7.62
C MET A 171 8.04 -4.87 -7.02
N ILE A 172 9.06 -5.29 -7.75
CA ILE A 172 9.94 -6.38 -7.36
C ILE A 172 10.70 -5.99 -6.08
N GLY A 173 10.74 -6.91 -5.11
CA GLY A 173 11.54 -6.73 -3.91
C GLY A 173 13.03 -6.68 -4.29
N SER A 174 13.63 -5.50 -4.32
CA SER A 174 15.03 -5.39 -4.72
C SER A 174 15.94 -5.52 -3.49
N GLY A 175 16.78 -6.56 -3.48
CA GLY A 175 18.00 -6.57 -2.66
C GLY A 175 19.07 -5.62 -3.22
N SER A 176 18.90 -5.16 -4.47
CA SER A 176 19.71 -4.14 -5.14
C SER A 176 19.20 -2.72 -4.83
N TYR A 177 20.07 -1.73 -5.00
CA TYR A 177 19.74 -0.31 -4.83
C TYR A 177 18.94 0.28 -6.01
N GLU A 178 18.50 -0.57 -6.95
CA GLU A 178 17.78 -0.16 -8.14
C GLU A 178 16.38 0.35 -7.80
N THR A 179 15.96 1.36 -8.55
CA THR A 179 14.66 1.98 -8.39
C THR A 179 13.93 1.98 -9.73
N VAL A 180 12.63 1.76 -9.71
CA VAL A 180 11.77 2.03 -10.85
C VAL A 180 11.60 3.54 -10.93
N ARG A 181 12.01 4.14 -12.05
CA ARG A 181 11.88 5.59 -12.23
C ARG A 181 10.41 6.01 -12.10
N ALA A 182 10.16 7.02 -11.28
CA ALA A 182 8.84 7.65 -11.12
C ALA A 182 8.76 8.96 -11.90
N GLY A 183 9.86 9.70 -11.98
CA GLY A 183 9.94 10.90 -12.81
C GLY A 183 11.28 11.61 -12.72
N ALA A 184 11.47 12.60 -13.59
CA ALA A 184 12.61 13.49 -13.62
C ALA A 184 12.12 14.93 -13.81
N PHE A 185 12.67 15.88 -13.06
CA PHE A 185 12.17 17.26 -13.01
C PHE A 185 13.31 18.26 -13.19
N THR A 186 13.25 19.11 -14.20
CA THR A 186 14.30 20.12 -14.45
C THR A 186 14.39 21.16 -13.34
N GLU A 187 15.50 21.91 -13.28
CA GLU A 187 15.64 23.02 -12.33
C GLU A 187 14.50 24.04 -12.42
N ARG A 188 14.07 24.37 -13.64
CA ARG A 188 12.92 25.27 -13.86
C ARG A 188 11.67 24.72 -13.17
N PHE A 189 11.37 23.44 -13.38
CA PHE A 189 10.22 22.79 -12.75
C PHE A 189 10.28 22.88 -11.22
N VAL A 190 11.44 22.56 -10.64
CA VAL A 190 11.64 22.55 -9.18
C VAL A 190 11.52 23.96 -8.57
N ARG A 191 11.82 25.02 -9.34
CA ARG A 191 11.61 26.41 -8.90
C ARG A 191 10.14 26.84 -8.92
N GLU A 192 9.36 26.35 -9.88
CA GLU A 192 7.95 26.72 -10.06
C GLU A 192 6.99 25.86 -9.20
N VAL A 193 7.35 24.60 -8.94
CA VAL A 193 6.53 23.61 -8.22
C VAL A 193 7.10 23.32 -6.84
N ASP A 194 6.29 23.50 -5.80
CA ASP A 194 6.68 23.25 -4.40
C ASP A 194 6.69 21.75 -4.06
N ALA A 195 5.68 21.01 -4.52
CA ALA A 195 5.60 19.57 -4.30
C ALA A 195 4.82 18.85 -5.42
N VAL A 196 5.27 17.64 -5.73
CA VAL A 196 4.50 16.66 -6.49
C VAL A 196 4.32 15.45 -5.59
N TYR A 197 3.11 15.27 -5.06
CA TYR A 197 2.78 14.10 -4.27
C TYR A 197 2.35 12.97 -5.18
N MET A 198 2.90 11.79 -4.93
CA MET A 198 2.52 10.53 -5.55
C MET A 198 1.98 9.62 -4.46
N ARG A 199 0.75 9.13 -4.65
CA ARG A 199 0.11 8.12 -3.82
C ARG A 199 0.13 6.80 -4.58
N VAL A 200 0.86 5.84 -4.05
CA VAL A 200 0.96 4.49 -4.62
C VAL A 200 0.21 3.53 -3.71
N ARG A 201 -0.79 2.84 -4.27
CA ARG A 201 -1.43 1.71 -3.63
C ARG A 201 -0.95 0.42 -4.27
N VAL A 202 -0.60 -0.56 -3.44
CA VAL A 202 -0.09 -1.86 -3.88
C VAL A 202 -0.79 -3.00 -3.14
N THR A 203 -0.96 -4.14 -3.81
CA THR A 203 -1.31 -5.42 -3.19
C THR A 203 -0.03 -6.20 -2.89
N ASP A 204 0.07 -6.79 -1.71
CA ASP A 204 1.15 -7.72 -1.37
C ASP A 204 0.86 -9.18 -1.79
N ALA A 205 1.84 -10.06 -1.61
CA ALA A 205 1.71 -11.48 -1.95
C ALA A 205 0.61 -12.23 -1.14
N VAL A 206 0.11 -11.64 -0.05
CA VAL A 206 -0.96 -12.21 0.79
C VAL A 206 -2.31 -11.55 0.50
N GLY A 207 -2.37 -10.66 -0.50
CA GLY A 207 -3.57 -9.96 -0.91
C GLY A 207 -3.95 -8.77 -0.01
N ASP A 208 -3.09 -8.34 0.93
CA ASP A 208 -3.34 -7.13 1.71
C ASP A 208 -2.94 -5.89 0.89
N SER A 209 -3.74 -4.82 0.96
CA SER A 209 -3.49 -3.56 0.25
C SER A 209 -2.77 -2.55 1.16
N HIS A 210 -1.71 -1.94 0.64
CA HIS A 210 -0.89 -0.93 1.31
C HIS A 210 -0.82 0.32 0.47
N GLU A 211 -0.70 1.48 1.12
CA GLU A 211 -0.60 2.77 0.45
C GLU A 211 0.55 3.57 1.04
N ARG A 212 1.24 4.30 0.17
CA ARG A 212 2.22 5.29 0.57
C ARG A 212 2.01 6.56 -0.24
N VAL A 213 2.00 7.70 0.46
CA VAL A 213 2.13 9.02 -0.15
C VAL A 213 3.58 9.47 0.00
N MET A 214 4.14 10.05 -1.06
CA MET A 214 5.52 10.51 -1.10
C MET A 214 5.61 11.78 -1.94
N ASN A 215 6.48 12.71 -1.55
CA ASN A 215 6.75 13.94 -2.30
C ASN A 215 7.97 13.73 -3.18
N LEU A 216 7.78 13.72 -4.50
CA LEU A 216 8.83 13.48 -5.49
C LEU A 216 9.88 14.60 -5.50
N LEU A 217 9.52 15.82 -5.12
CA LEU A 217 10.44 16.98 -5.10
C LEU A 217 11.13 17.18 -3.75
N LYS A 218 10.92 16.28 -2.79
CA LYS A 218 11.47 16.44 -1.45
C LYS A 218 13.01 16.42 -1.51
N GLY A 219 13.63 17.51 -1.05
CA GLY A 219 15.08 17.67 -1.04
C GLY A 219 15.65 18.35 -2.28
N ALA A 220 14.90 18.43 -3.39
CA ALA A 220 15.39 18.95 -4.66
C ALA A 220 15.94 20.37 -4.55
N MET A 221 15.18 21.29 -3.95
CA MET A 221 15.60 22.69 -3.74
C MET A 221 16.79 22.83 -2.79
N LEU A 222 16.83 22.03 -1.71
CA LEU A 222 17.93 22.09 -0.75
C LEU A 222 19.26 21.66 -1.40
N GLU A 223 19.22 20.59 -2.19
CA GLU A 223 20.42 20.10 -2.89
C GLU A 223 20.84 21.04 -4.02
N LEU A 224 19.86 21.64 -4.72
CA LEU A 224 20.10 22.64 -5.76
C LEU A 224 20.79 23.89 -5.22
N GLU A 225 20.40 24.37 -4.03
CA GLU A 225 21.01 25.53 -3.37
C GLU A 225 22.40 25.23 -2.79
N SER A 226 22.72 23.94 -2.58
CA SER A 226 24.03 23.50 -2.07
C SER A 226 25.06 23.18 -3.15
N SER A 227 24.65 23.12 -4.41
CA SER A 227 25.49 22.83 -5.59
C SER A 227 26.00 24.12 -6.23
#